data_AF-A0A2V6SM85-F1
#
_entry.id   AF-A0A2V6SM85-F1
#
_cell.length_a   1.000
_cell.length_b   1.000
_cell.length_c   1.000
_cell.angle_alpha   90.00
_cell.angle_beta   90.00
_cell.angle_gamma   90.00
#
_symmetry.space_group_name_H-M   'P 1'
#
loop_
_entity.id
_entity.type
_entity.pdbx_description
1 polymer ?
#
loop_
_entity_poly.entity_id
_entity_poly.type
_entity_poly.pdbx_seq_one_letter_code
_entity_poly.pdbx_strand_id
1 'polypeptide(L)'
;VTFANTILGIPVRKDVMAAQGKTAIDYDVESLDLNIACRVTYADFPVLHPYPGCELTEYSVKNGFFDGDFDKLFFSYQAESPFTCFTPQEALMQKNLSLLGPICVMFPRARWLRDLTVKVLMKLPLTKLYFFPWYLAKGYLNIFRVYPMKLSLPSLARNVVYSILREWRKRSPNRLMYRKRTRLDRPTLQTLGGPPPDPGR
;
A
#
# COMPACT_ATOMS: atom_id res chain seq x y z
N VAL A 1 -12.80 -1.37 17.02
CA VAL A 1 -11.53 -1.35 16.26
C VAL A 1 -11.84 -0.77 14.90
N THR A 2 -11.14 0.27 14.48
CA THR A 2 -11.35 0.94 13.19
C THR A 2 -10.22 0.59 12.24
N PHE A 3 -10.57 0.23 11.01
CA PHE A 3 -9.64 -0.08 9.94
C PHE A 3 -9.88 0.89 8.76
N ALA A 4 -8.82 1.40 8.17
CA ALA A 4 -8.89 2.26 6.99
C ALA A 4 -7.89 1.83 5.92
N ASN A 5 -8.33 1.82 4.66
CA ASN A 5 -7.44 1.75 3.50
C ASN A 5 -7.37 3.13 2.88
N THR A 6 -6.23 3.79 3.01
CA THR A 6 -6.02 5.16 2.54
C THR A 6 -5.13 5.11 1.31
N ILE A 7 -5.72 5.30 0.14
CA ILE A 7 -5.01 5.20 -1.14
C ILE A 7 -4.09 6.41 -1.32
N LEU A 8 -2.81 6.16 -1.57
CA LEU A 8 -1.79 7.17 -1.86
C LEU A 8 -1.51 7.27 -3.35
N GLY A 9 -0.97 8.40 -3.79
CA GLY A 9 -0.46 8.57 -5.16
C GLY A 9 -1.56 8.58 -6.22
N ILE A 10 -2.65 9.30 -5.94
CA ILE A 10 -3.75 9.49 -6.89
C ILE A 10 -3.27 10.40 -8.03
N PRO A 11 -3.31 9.95 -9.30
CA PRO A 11 -2.84 10.76 -10.42
C PRO A 11 -3.86 11.86 -10.73
N VAL A 12 -3.48 13.11 -10.50
CA VAL A 12 -4.31 14.28 -10.81
C VAL A 12 -3.56 15.20 -11.75
N ARG A 13 -4.30 15.85 -12.67
CA ARG A 13 -3.70 16.79 -13.59
C ARG A 13 -3.11 18.00 -12.86
N LYS A 14 -1.99 18.51 -13.38
CA LYS A 14 -1.23 19.61 -12.77
C LYS A 14 -2.03 20.91 -12.69
N ASP A 15 -2.91 21.19 -13.66
CA ASP A 15 -3.81 22.36 -13.65
C ASP A 15 -4.78 22.33 -12.47
N VAL A 16 -5.36 21.15 -12.18
CA VAL A 16 -6.29 20.96 -11.07
C VAL A 16 -5.56 21.09 -9.73
N MET A 17 -4.37 20.49 -9.62
CA MET A 17 -3.52 20.62 -8.42
C MET A 17 -3.10 22.07 -8.18
N ALA A 18 -2.71 22.80 -9.22
CA ALA A 18 -2.35 24.21 -9.14
C ALA A 18 -3.53 25.08 -8.67
N ALA A 19 -4.75 24.83 -9.16
CA ALA A 19 -5.96 25.53 -8.72
C ALA A 19 -6.27 25.32 -7.23
N GLN A 20 -5.85 24.19 -6.66
CA GLN A 20 -6.02 23.88 -5.24
C GLN A 20 -4.85 24.33 -4.37
N GLY A 21 -3.77 24.87 -4.97
CA GLY A 21 -2.56 25.27 -4.26
C GLY A 21 -1.87 24.13 -3.52
N LYS A 22 -2.05 22.88 -3.98
CA LYS A 22 -1.54 21.67 -3.34
C LYS A 22 -0.74 20.82 -4.32
N THR A 23 0.24 20.10 -3.79
CA THR A 23 0.96 19.03 -4.49
C THR A 23 0.29 17.68 -4.24
N ALA A 24 0.68 16.65 -5.00
CA ALA A 24 0.24 15.28 -4.75
C ALA A 24 0.60 14.80 -3.33
N ILE A 25 1.77 15.19 -2.84
CA ILE A 25 2.25 14.83 -1.50
C ILE A 25 1.43 15.51 -0.41
N ASP A 26 0.95 16.73 -0.62
CA ASP A 26 0.12 17.43 0.37
C ASP A 26 -1.17 16.64 0.63
N TYR A 27 -1.77 16.07 -0.41
CA TYR A 27 -2.95 15.19 -0.29
C TYR A 27 -2.65 13.89 0.45
N ASP A 28 -1.52 13.26 0.16
CA ASP A 28 -1.08 12.04 0.84
C ASP A 28 -0.83 12.29 2.35
N VAL A 29 -0.23 13.43 2.68
CA VAL A 29 0.02 13.87 4.07
C VAL A 29 -1.27 14.25 4.79
N GLU A 30 -2.18 14.96 4.12
CA GLU A 30 -3.51 15.28 4.66
C GLU A 30 -4.29 14.01 4.99
N SER A 31 -4.17 12.98 4.14
CA SER A 31 -4.80 11.68 4.37
C SER A 31 -4.21 10.96 5.59
N LEU A 32 -2.90 11.04 5.82
CA LEU A 32 -2.27 10.57 7.06
C LEU A 32 -2.82 11.33 8.28
N ASP A 33 -2.88 12.65 8.20
CA ASP A 33 -3.34 13.51 9.30
C ASP A 33 -4.80 13.22 9.67
N LEU A 34 -5.65 12.98 8.67
CA LEU A 34 -7.04 12.57 8.88
C LEU A 34 -7.13 11.25 9.65
N ASN A 35 -6.32 10.25 9.30
CA ASN A 35 -6.29 8.96 10.02
C ASN A 35 -5.84 9.13 11.49
N ILE A 36 -4.83 9.99 11.74
CA ILE A 36 -4.36 10.30 13.09
C ILE A 36 -5.43 11.03 13.89
N ALA A 37 -6.09 12.03 13.30
CA ALA A 37 -7.15 12.81 13.93
C ALA A 37 -8.35 11.92 14.32
N CYS A 38 -8.74 11.01 13.42
CA CYS A 38 -9.78 10.02 13.65
C CYS A 38 -9.35 8.89 14.61
N ARG A 39 -8.08 8.84 15.02
CA ARG A 39 -7.51 7.78 15.88
C ARG A 39 -7.81 6.38 15.35
N VAL A 40 -7.62 6.20 14.04
CA VAL A 40 -7.83 4.92 13.38
C VAL A 40 -6.95 3.86 14.05
N THR A 41 -7.51 2.67 14.33
CA THR A 41 -6.74 1.61 15.02
C THR A 41 -5.65 1.04 14.12
N TYR A 42 -5.98 0.82 12.86
CA TYR A 42 -5.03 0.40 11.82
C TYR A 42 -5.40 1.04 10.50
N ALA A 43 -4.47 1.77 9.90
CA ALA A 43 -4.60 2.28 8.54
C ALA A 43 -3.52 1.64 7.66
N ASP A 44 -3.93 1.01 6.56
CA ASP A 44 -3.03 0.63 5.48
C ASP A 44 -3.02 1.76 4.44
N PHE A 45 -1.86 2.00 3.85
CA PHE A 45 -1.63 3.10 2.91
C PHE A 45 -1.18 2.58 1.55
N PRO A 46 -2.02 1.84 0.79
CA PRO A 46 -1.65 1.31 -0.52
C PRO A 46 -1.36 2.44 -1.51
N VAL A 47 -0.33 2.26 -2.35
CA VAL A 47 -0.07 3.14 -3.50
C VAL A 47 -0.98 2.70 -4.64
N LEU A 48 -1.67 3.64 -5.28
CA LEU A 48 -2.60 3.35 -6.36
C LEU A 48 -1.88 2.75 -7.57
N HIS A 49 -2.47 1.71 -8.14
CA HIS A 49 -2.00 1.07 -9.37
C HIS A 49 -3.16 1.00 -10.37
N PRO A 50 -2.89 1.15 -11.67
CA PRO A 50 -3.91 1.03 -12.71
C PRO A 50 -4.27 -0.45 -12.89
N TYR A 51 -5.56 -0.76 -12.74
CA TYR A 51 -6.11 -2.07 -13.03
C TYR A 51 -6.83 -2.07 -14.38
N PRO A 52 -6.69 -3.12 -15.22
CA PRO A 52 -7.38 -3.22 -16.50
C PRO A 52 -8.91 -3.09 -16.34
N GLY A 53 -9.53 -2.28 -17.20
CA GLY A 53 -10.99 -2.09 -17.23
C GLY A 53 -11.55 -1.14 -16.17
N CYS A 54 -10.71 -0.41 -15.42
CA CYS A 54 -11.16 0.64 -14.51
C CYS A 54 -11.16 2.02 -15.18
N GLU A 55 -12.17 2.85 -14.89
CA GLU A 55 -12.26 4.24 -15.37
C GLU A 55 -11.02 5.07 -15.03
N LEU A 56 -10.45 4.86 -13.84
CA LEU A 56 -9.19 5.49 -13.43
C LEU A 56 -8.04 5.15 -14.37
N THR A 57 -7.97 3.91 -14.86
CA THR A 57 -6.92 3.46 -15.77
C THR A 57 -7.10 4.12 -17.12
N GLU A 58 -8.33 4.16 -17.64
CA GLU A 58 -8.66 4.87 -18.89
C GLU A 58 -8.32 6.36 -18.78
N TYR A 59 -8.68 6.99 -17.66
CA TYR A 59 -8.32 8.36 -17.33
C TYR A 59 -6.80 8.55 -17.31
N SER A 60 -6.07 7.65 -16.64
CA SER A 60 -4.61 7.72 -16.53
C SER A 60 -3.93 7.59 -17.89
N VAL A 61 -4.39 6.68 -18.74
CA VAL A 61 -3.88 6.51 -20.12
C VAL A 61 -4.19 7.76 -20.96
N LYS A 62 -5.43 8.25 -20.91
CA LYS A 62 -5.89 9.43 -21.67
C LYS A 62 -5.08 10.69 -21.34
N ASN A 63 -4.67 10.85 -20.08
CA ASN A 63 -3.86 11.99 -19.63
C ASN A 63 -2.34 11.73 -19.72
N GLY A 64 -1.91 10.59 -20.26
CA GLY A 64 -0.50 10.25 -20.40
C GLY A 64 0.22 9.92 -19.08
N PHE A 65 -0.54 9.62 -18.02
CA PHE A 65 -0.02 9.24 -16.70
C PHE A 65 0.37 7.77 -16.62
N PHE A 66 -0.14 6.94 -17.52
CA PHE A 66 0.19 5.52 -17.63
C PHE A 66 0.31 5.12 -19.09
N ASP A 67 1.29 4.27 -19.41
CA ASP A 67 1.59 3.83 -20.79
C ASP A 67 0.69 2.67 -21.27
N GLY A 68 -0.17 2.15 -20.40
CA GLY A 68 -1.05 1.01 -20.69
C GLY A 68 -0.34 -0.35 -20.59
N ASP A 69 0.93 -0.38 -20.18
CA ASP A 69 1.71 -1.61 -20.09
C ASP A 69 1.53 -2.26 -18.70
N PHE A 70 0.51 -3.11 -18.59
CA PHE A 70 0.21 -3.83 -17.35
C PHE A 70 1.28 -4.86 -16.98
N ASP A 71 2.13 -5.29 -17.91
CA ASP A 71 3.18 -6.30 -17.64
C ASP A 71 4.30 -5.72 -16.76
N LYS A 72 4.45 -4.39 -16.72
CA LYS A 72 5.41 -3.69 -15.84
C LYS A 72 4.95 -3.59 -14.39
N LEU A 73 3.67 -3.88 -14.11
CA LEU A 73 3.12 -3.70 -12.77
C LEU A 73 3.64 -4.76 -11.79
N PHE A 74 4.12 -4.28 -10.65
CA PHE A 74 4.62 -5.14 -9.58
C PHE A 74 3.46 -5.73 -8.77
N PHE A 75 3.64 -6.94 -8.23
CA PHE A 75 2.56 -7.66 -7.52
C PHE A 75 2.10 -6.98 -6.21
N SER A 76 2.92 -6.10 -5.64
CA SER A 76 2.66 -5.48 -4.33
C SER A 76 2.02 -4.11 -4.48
N TYR A 77 0.92 -3.87 -3.77
CA TYR A 77 0.28 -2.55 -3.62
C TYR A 77 1.12 -1.53 -2.83
N GLN A 78 2.29 -1.94 -2.32
CA GLN A 78 3.30 -1.07 -1.69
C GLN A 78 4.56 -0.95 -2.56
N ALA A 79 4.44 -1.30 -3.84
CA ALA A 79 5.44 -0.95 -4.81
C ALA A 79 5.44 0.56 -5.06
N GLU A 80 6.43 1.00 -5.81
CA GLU A 80 6.51 2.38 -6.27
C GLU A 80 5.37 2.66 -7.25
N SER A 81 4.93 3.92 -7.30
CA SER A 81 3.85 4.33 -8.19
C SER A 81 4.23 4.06 -9.65
N PRO A 82 3.36 3.41 -10.45
CA PRO A 82 3.60 3.18 -11.87
C PRO A 82 3.26 4.42 -12.72
N PHE A 83 2.73 5.48 -12.12
CA PHE A 83 2.29 6.66 -12.85
C PHE A 83 3.44 7.62 -13.16
N THR A 84 3.50 8.12 -14.38
CA THR A 84 4.54 9.03 -14.90
C THR A 84 4.33 10.48 -14.49
N CYS A 85 3.18 10.83 -13.91
CA CYS A 85 2.88 12.20 -13.48
C CYS A 85 3.64 12.64 -12.23
N PHE A 86 4.21 11.70 -11.47
CA PHE A 86 4.98 11.97 -10.27
C PHE A 86 6.46 12.05 -10.59
N THR A 87 7.16 12.97 -9.93
CA THR A 87 8.62 12.97 -9.91
C THR A 87 9.16 11.74 -9.17
N PRO A 88 10.40 11.30 -9.44
CA PRO A 88 11.01 10.19 -8.70
C PRO A 88 11.02 10.42 -7.18
N GLN A 89 11.16 11.67 -6.74
CA GLN A 89 11.12 12.03 -5.33
C GLN A 89 9.72 11.87 -4.74
N GLU A 90 8.66 12.28 -5.46
CA GLU A 90 7.27 12.10 -5.00
C GLU A 90 6.90 10.62 -4.94
N ALA A 91 7.28 9.82 -5.95
CA ALA A 91 7.06 8.38 -5.96
C ALA A 91 7.78 7.67 -4.79
N LEU A 92 9.01 8.10 -4.48
CA LEU A 92 9.74 7.64 -3.29
C LEU A 92 9.01 8.01 -1.99
N MET A 93 8.54 9.26 -1.90
CA MET A 93 7.81 9.76 -0.73
C MET A 93 6.50 9.01 -0.49
N GLN A 94 5.71 8.76 -1.54
CA GLN A 94 4.51 7.91 -1.51
C GLN A 94 4.83 6.51 -0.99
N LYS A 95 5.86 5.88 -1.55
CA LYS A 95 6.30 4.54 -1.16
C LYS A 95 6.76 4.49 0.29
N ASN A 96 7.55 5.46 0.75
CA ASN A 96 7.96 5.53 2.14
C ASN A 96 6.78 5.78 3.09
N LEU A 97 5.86 6.67 2.70
CA LEU A 97 4.65 6.94 3.48
C LEU A 97 3.75 5.70 3.57
N SER A 98 3.69 4.86 2.53
CA SER A 98 2.97 3.57 2.56
C SER A 98 3.44 2.62 3.68
N LEU A 99 4.69 2.78 4.12
CA LEU A 99 5.32 1.98 5.19
C LEU A 99 5.30 2.70 6.54
N LEU A 100 5.57 4.00 6.54
CA LEU A 100 5.68 4.81 7.77
C LEU A 100 4.31 5.27 8.31
N GLY A 101 3.33 5.47 7.43
CA GLY A 101 1.97 5.91 7.77
C GLY A 101 1.28 5.03 8.82
N PRO A 102 1.25 3.69 8.65
CA PRO A 102 0.65 2.80 9.65
C PRO A 102 1.28 2.93 11.05
N ILE A 103 2.60 3.20 11.11
CA ILE A 103 3.33 3.39 12.38
C ILE A 103 2.91 4.71 13.03
N CYS A 104 2.78 5.79 12.25
CA CYS A 104 2.30 7.08 12.75
C CYS A 104 0.87 6.97 13.30
N VAL A 105 -0.01 6.26 12.60
CA VAL A 105 -1.41 6.03 13.02
C VAL A 105 -1.49 5.18 14.28
N MET A 106 -0.58 4.20 14.46
CA MET A 106 -0.49 3.40 15.68
C MET A 106 -0.16 4.24 16.93
N PHE A 107 0.50 5.38 16.77
CA PHE A 107 0.88 6.29 17.85
C PHE A 107 0.30 7.70 17.64
N PRO A 108 -1.04 7.89 17.70
CA PRO A 108 -1.67 9.15 17.30
C PRO A 108 -1.33 10.33 18.22
N ARG A 109 -0.85 10.06 19.44
CA ARG A 109 -0.39 11.07 20.39
C ARG A 109 1.07 11.50 20.16
N ALA A 110 1.86 10.72 19.44
CA ALA A 110 3.25 11.00 19.14
C ALA A 110 3.36 11.96 17.94
N ARG A 111 2.93 13.22 18.12
CA ARG A 111 2.97 14.26 17.06
C ARG A 111 4.37 14.44 16.47
N TRP A 112 5.41 14.28 17.29
CA TRP A 112 6.81 14.32 16.86
C TRP A 112 7.15 13.24 15.82
N LEU A 113 6.53 12.05 15.90
CA LEU A 113 6.77 10.94 14.97
C LEU A 113 6.19 11.25 13.59
N ARG A 114 4.97 11.80 13.56
CA ARG A 114 4.36 12.31 12.33
C ARG A 114 5.23 13.39 11.70
N ASP A 115 5.68 14.36 12.50
CA ASP A 115 6.49 15.46 12.00
C ASP A 115 7.86 15.02 11.49
N LEU A 116 8.54 14.14 12.20
CA LEU A 116 9.78 13.51 11.75
C LEU A 116 9.57 12.75 10.44
N THR A 117 8.44 12.03 10.33
CA THR A 117 8.08 11.27 9.14
C THR A 117 7.89 12.18 7.93
N VAL A 118 7.04 13.20 8.05
CA VAL A 118 6.67 14.09 6.94
C VAL A 118 7.82 15.03 6.55
N LYS A 119 8.54 15.57 7.53
CA LYS A 119 9.60 16.56 7.25
C LYS A 119 10.88 15.90 6.76
N VAL A 120 11.19 14.68 7.23
CA VAL A 120 12.49 14.01 7.02
C VAL A 120 12.34 12.61 6.43
N LEU A 121 11.79 11.64 7.18
CA LEU A 121 11.96 10.22 6.84
C LEU A 121 11.37 9.84 5.48
N MET A 122 10.19 10.38 5.13
CA MET A 122 9.57 10.03 3.85
C MET A 122 10.40 10.48 2.64
N LYS A 123 11.29 11.46 2.81
CA LYS A 123 12.15 11.99 1.74
C LYS A 123 13.44 11.21 1.55
N LEU A 124 13.82 10.36 2.52
CA LEU A 124 15.09 9.62 2.50
C LEU A 124 14.94 8.30 1.73
N PRO A 125 15.95 7.86 0.97
CA PRO A 125 15.91 6.60 0.21
C PRO A 125 16.15 5.35 1.10
N LEU A 126 15.55 5.33 2.29
CA LEU A 126 15.71 4.27 3.30
C LEU A 126 14.52 3.29 3.33
N THR A 127 13.78 3.16 2.23
CA THR A 127 12.56 2.33 2.12
C THR A 127 12.77 0.89 2.62
N LYS A 128 13.93 0.29 2.33
CA LYS A 128 14.28 -1.07 2.78
C LYS A 128 14.34 -1.17 4.30
N LEU A 129 14.83 -0.13 4.97
CA LEU A 129 14.90 -0.06 6.43
C LEU A 129 13.51 0.10 7.04
N TYR A 130 12.64 0.91 6.42
CA TYR A 130 11.27 1.16 6.90
C TYR A 130 10.36 -0.08 6.80
N PHE A 131 10.71 -1.04 5.95
CA PHE A 131 9.95 -2.28 5.82
C PHE A 131 9.88 -3.07 7.13
N PHE A 132 10.98 -3.18 7.87
CA PHE A 132 11.03 -3.99 9.07
C PHE A 132 10.08 -3.49 10.18
N PRO A 133 10.14 -2.21 10.61
CA PRO A 133 9.20 -1.71 11.63
C PRO A 133 7.76 -1.70 11.12
N TRP A 134 7.54 -1.44 9.82
CA TRP A 134 6.20 -1.56 9.23
C TRP A 134 5.66 -3.00 9.32
N TYR A 135 6.48 -3.99 8.99
CA TYR A 135 6.08 -5.39 9.00
C TYR A 135 5.72 -5.88 10.41
N LEU A 136 6.50 -5.47 11.42
CA LEU A 136 6.19 -5.73 12.82
C LEU A 136 4.90 -5.05 13.26
N ALA A 137 4.72 -3.76 12.94
CA ALA A 137 3.51 -3.02 13.27
C ALA A 137 2.28 -3.66 12.62
N LYS A 138 2.36 -4.01 11.33
CA LYS A 138 1.30 -4.71 10.60
C LYS A 138 0.96 -6.05 11.25
N GLY A 139 1.96 -6.86 11.59
CA GLY A 139 1.74 -8.14 12.25
C GLY A 139 1.03 -7.98 13.60
N TYR A 140 1.52 -7.05 14.43
CA TYR A 140 0.91 -6.74 15.73
C TYR A 140 -0.54 -6.26 15.57
N LEU A 141 -0.78 -5.27 14.71
CA LEU A 141 -2.11 -4.70 14.50
C LEU A 141 -3.08 -5.75 13.96
N ASN A 142 -2.68 -6.57 13.00
CA ASN A 142 -3.56 -7.61 12.45
C ASN A 142 -3.90 -8.68 13.48
N ILE A 143 -2.91 -9.22 14.20
CA ILE A 143 -3.11 -10.35 15.12
C ILE A 143 -3.80 -9.94 16.42
N PHE A 144 -3.48 -8.76 16.96
CA PHE A 144 -3.91 -8.37 18.30
C PHE A 144 -4.98 -7.29 18.32
N ARG A 145 -5.19 -6.54 17.23
CA ARG A 145 -6.19 -5.47 17.17
C ARG A 145 -7.31 -5.78 16.19
N VAL A 146 -7.00 -6.07 14.93
CA VAL A 146 -8.00 -6.22 13.86
C VAL A 146 -8.69 -7.58 13.95
N TYR A 147 -7.91 -8.66 13.97
CA TYR A 147 -8.39 -10.02 14.08
C TYR A 147 -7.79 -10.63 15.35
N PRO A 148 -8.35 -10.35 16.55
CA PRO A 148 -7.81 -10.83 17.82
C PRO A 148 -7.90 -12.36 17.89
N MET A 149 -6.89 -13.03 17.34
CA MET A 149 -6.79 -14.49 17.29
C MET A 149 -6.21 -15.00 18.61
N LYS A 150 -6.87 -15.98 19.22
CA LYS A 150 -6.30 -16.73 20.35
C LYS A 150 -5.27 -17.73 19.81
N LEU A 151 -4.03 -17.27 19.61
CA LEU A 151 -2.94 -18.12 19.13
C LEU A 151 -2.17 -18.72 20.30
N SER A 152 -1.88 -20.02 20.23
CA SER A 152 -0.85 -20.63 21.07
C SER A 152 0.54 -20.17 20.63
N LEU A 153 1.51 -20.13 21.56
CA LEU A 153 2.90 -19.71 21.25
C LEU A 153 3.53 -20.47 20.06
N PRO A 154 3.36 -21.80 19.91
CA PRO A 154 3.87 -22.52 18.74
C PRO A 154 3.19 -22.07 17.43
N SER A 155 1.88 -21.81 17.47
CA SER A 155 1.14 -21.33 16.30
C SER A 155 1.56 -19.92 15.90
N LEU A 156 1.85 -19.05 16.88
CA LEU A 156 2.37 -17.71 16.63
C LEU A 156 3.74 -17.76 15.95
N ALA A 157 4.69 -18.55 16.47
CA ALA A 157 6.02 -18.70 15.89
C ALA A 157 5.94 -19.24 14.45
N ARG A 158 5.11 -20.27 14.23
CA ARG A 158 4.86 -20.85 12.90
C ARG A 158 4.29 -19.80 11.93
N ASN A 159 3.31 -19.01 12.37
CA ASN A 159 2.69 -17.96 11.55
C ASN A 159 3.66 -16.84 11.20
N VAL A 160 4.54 -16.45 12.12
CA VAL A 160 5.61 -15.47 11.86
C VAL A 160 6.56 -16.00 10.79
N VAL A 161 7.07 -17.23 10.93
CA VAL A 161 7.96 -17.85 9.93
C VAL A 161 7.27 -17.93 8.56
N TYR A 162 6.03 -18.42 8.49
CA TYR A 162 5.27 -18.47 7.23
C TYR A 162 5.05 -17.08 6.62
N SER A 163 4.76 -16.08 7.43
CA SER A 163 4.54 -14.71 6.98
C SER A 163 5.82 -14.10 6.41
N ILE A 164 6.97 -14.31 7.05
CA ILE A 164 8.29 -13.85 6.57
C ILE A 164 8.60 -14.52 5.23
N LEU A 165 8.48 -15.85 5.14
CA LEU A 165 8.72 -16.60 3.90
C LEU A 165 7.77 -16.18 2.77
N ARG A 166 6.53 -15.82 3.09
CA ARG A 166 5.53 -15.34 2.12
C ARG A 166 5.87 -13.94 1.62
N GLU A 167 6.23 -13.02 2.51
CA GLU A 167 6.62 -11.66 2.13
C GLU A 167 7.92 -11.65 1.30
N TRP A 168 8.91 -12.46 1.67
CA TRP A 168 10.11 -12.68 0.85
C TRP A 168 9.75 -13.18 -0.55
N ARG A 169 8.84 -14.17 -0.65
CA ARG A 169 8.35 -14.70 -1.95
C ARG A 169 7.46 -13.74 -2.75
N LYS A 170 6.90 -12.70 -2.14
CA LYS A 170 6.16 -11.64 -2.87
C LYS A 170 7.09 -10.58 -3.43
N ARG A 171 8.19 -10.31 -2.73
CA ARG A 171 9.16 -9.26 -3.08
C ARG A 171 10.33 -9.78 -3.91
N SER A 172 10.40 -11.09 -4.20
CA SER A 172 11.38 -11.67 -5.12
C SER A 172 11.18 -11.13 -6.55
N PRO A 173 12.26 -10.72 -7.25
CA PRO A 173 12.20 -9.97 -8.51
C PRO A 173 11.45 -10.65 -9.67
N ASN A 174 11.25 -11.97 -9.62
CA ASN A 174 10.62 -12.73 -10.71
C ASN A 174 9.08 -12.84 -10.63
N ARG A 175 8.40 -12.02 -9.81
CA ARG A 175 6.94 -12.05 -9.63
C ARG A 175 6.28 -10.74 -10.04
N LEU A 176 5.99 -10.63 -11.33
CA LEU A 176 5.12 -9.60 -11.90
C LEU A 176 3.65 -9.82 -11.48
N MET A 177 2.87 -8.74 -11.41
CA MET A 177 1.43 -8.81 -11.07
C MET A 177 0.66 -9.66 -12.09
N TYR A 178 1.06 -9.56 -13.35
CA TYR A 178 0.57 -10.36 -14.46
C TYR A 178 1.65 -11.36 -14.90
N ARG A 179 1.34 -12.66 -14.83
CA ARG A 179 2.09 -13.68 -15.56
C ARG A 179 1.29 -13.92 -16.83
N LYS A 180 1.92 -13.84 -18.02
CA LYS A 180 1.33 -14.25 -19.30
C LYS A 180 0.62 -15.61 -19.12
N ARG A 181 -0.69 -15.59 -18.91
CA ARG A 181 -1.57 -16.69 -19.29
C ARG A 181 -2.22 -16.19 -20.55
N THR A 182 -1.89 -16.84 -21.66
CA THR A 182 -2.30 -16.52 -23.03
C THR A 182 -3.81 -16.65 -23.28
N ARG A 183 -4.63 -16.80 -22.23
CA ARG A 183 -6.10 -16.82 -22.29
C ARG A 183 -6.66 -16.23 -21.00
N LEU A 184 -7.51 -15.21 -21.15
CA LEU A 184 -8.41 -14.69 -20.12
C LEU A 184 -9.71 -15.53 -20.06
N ASP A 185 -9.62 -16.86 -20.18
CA ASP A 185 -10.74 -17.77 -19.92
C ASP A 185 -10.81 -18.06 -18.42
N ARG A 186 -10.97 -17.03 -17.58
CA ARG A 186 -11.25 -17.24 -16.15
C ARG A 186 -12.74 -17.08 -15.90
N PRO A 187 -13.45 -18.11 -15.42
CA PRO A 187 -14.79 -17.90 -14.87
C PRO A 187 -14.66 -16.90 -13.72
N THR A 188 -15.52 -15.88 -13.75
CA THR A 188 -15.57 -14.69 -12.87
C THR A 188 -15.72 -14.97 -11.37
N LEU A 189 -15.70 -16.24 -10.95
CA LEU A 189 -15.96 -16.69 -9.58
C LEU A 189 -14.71 -16.90 -8.73
N GLN A 190 -13.49 -16.81 -9.30
CA GLN A 190 -12.27 -17.01 -8.53
C GLN A 190 -11.79 -15.68 -7.92
N THR A 191 -12.25 -15.38 -6.70
CA THR A 191 -11.83 -14.19 -5.94
C THR A 191 -10.32 -14.19 -5.71
N LEU A 192 -9.68 -13.07 -6.06
CA LEU A 192 -8.25 -12.84 -5.85
C LEU A 192 -7.94 -12.70 -4.35
N GLY A 193 -7.68 -13.83 -3.68
CA GLY A 193 -7.01 -13.85 -2.38
C GLY A 193 -7.83 -14.25 -1.16
N GLY A 194 -9.03 -14.80 -1.32
CA GLY A 194 -9.68 -15.55 -0.23
C GLY A 194 -8.93 -16.85 0.08
N PRO A 195 -9.01 -17.38 1.33
CA PRO A 195 -8.61 -18.76 1.57
C PRO A 195 -9.36 -19.68 0.59
N PRO A 196 -8.73 -20.77 0.10
CA PRO A 196 -9.41 -21.69 -0.79
C PRO A 196 -10.73 -22.14 -0.15
N PRO A 197 -11.83 -22.27 -0.94
CA PRO A 197 -13.08 -22.78 -0.42
C PRO A 197 -12.84 -24.16 0.21
N ASP A 198 -13.37 -24.35 1.41
CA ASP A 198 -13.32 -25.62 2.13
C ASP A 198 -13.96 -26.70 1.22
N PRO A 199 -13.27 -27.80 0.87
CA PRO A 199 -13.76 -28.78 -0.10
C PRO A 199 -15.00 -29.59 0.37
N GLY A 200 -15.69 -29.14 1.42
CA GLY A 200 -16.79 -29.85 2.08
C GLY A 200 -18.07 -29.05 2.30
N ARG A 201 -18.35 -27.99 1.54
CA ARG A 201 -19.68 -27.34 1.48
C ARG A 201 -20.08 -26.99 0.06
#